data_AF-A0A945U8C3-F1
#
_entry.id   AF-A0A945U8C3-F1
#
_cell.length_a   1.000
_cell.length_b   1.000
_cell.length_c   1.000
_cell.angle_alpha   90.00
_cell.angle_beta   90.00
_cell.angle_gamma   90.00
#
_symmetry.space_group_name_H-M   'P 1'
#
loop_
_entity.id
_entity.type
_entity.pdbx_description
1 polymer ?
#
loop_
_entity_poly.entity_id
_entity_poly.type
_entity_poly.pdbx_seq_one_letter_code
_entity_poly.pdbx_strand_id
1 'polypeptide(L)'
;MRKLNLKILTPEEFIFLESKKPNGVYNYETQKILNGIIEKLELGKKHASRCEKKLCKIYDHTDFGILIDKNSKNWQKITHSGKVQISGEFEGEISAQAILIEKTASVAANIAAEVVMCKGKIFGNIRATYKIKIAKDAEVKGDLHAPNFIIEKGAHFDGHCSMPSVPKSELFNLLGKALRKTA
;
A
#
# COMPACT_ATOMS: atom_id res chain seq x y z
N MET A 1 -30.62 -27.20 -25.08
CA MET A 1 -29.92 -25.88 -25.04
C MET A 1 -29.37 -25.66 -23.64
N ARG A 2 -28.05 -25.86 -23.44
CA ARG A 2 -27.40 -25.64 -22.14
C ARG A 2 -27.33 -24.12 -21.90
N LYS A 3 -28.02 -23.62 -20.86
CA LYS A 3 -27.84 -22.25 -20.39
C LYS A 3 -26.37 -22.10 -19.98
N LEU A 4 -25.54 -21.47 -20.82
CA LEU A 4 -24.22 -21.02 -20.40
C LEU A 4 -24.47 -19.93 -19.36
N ASN A 5 -24.29 -20.26 -18.08
CA ASN A 5 -24.16 -19.28 -17.02
C ASN A 5 -22.88 -18.47 -17.30
N LEU A 6 -23.03 -17.40 -18.07
CA LEU A 6 -21.98 -16.46 -18.52
C LEU A 6 -21.62 -15.42 -17.45
N LYS A 7 -21.92 -15.70 -16.17
CA LYS A 7 -21.57 -14.83 -15.05
C LYS A 7 -20.56 -15.57 -14.19
N ILE A 8 -19.36 -15.03 -14.17
CA ILE A 8 -18.23 -15.51 -13.36
C ILE A 8 -18.44 -15.11 -11.92
N LEU A 9 -19.02 -13.93 -11.71
CA LEU A 9 -19.32 -13.39 -10.39
C LEU A 9 -20.78 -13.61 -10.00
N THR A 10 -21.00 -13.82 -8.70
CA THR A 10 -22.35 -13.70 -8.12
C THR A 10 -22.80 -12.23 -8.17
N PRO A 11 -24.12 -11.95 -8.19
CA PRO A 11 -24.62 -10.58 -8.11
C PRO A 11 -24.09 -9.81 -6.89
N GLU A 12 -23.89 -10.50 -5.77
CA GLU A 12 -23.32 -9.94 -4.54
C GLU A 12 -21.84 -9.56 -4.72
N GLU A 13 -21.03 -10.45 -5.31
CA GLU A 13 -19.61 -10.17 -5.61
C GLU A 13 -19.45 -8.99 -6.59
N PHE A 14 -20.36 -8.88 -7.57
CA PHE A 14 -20.36 -7.77 -8.54
C PHE A 14 -20.64 -6.43 -7.86
N ILE A 15 -21.71 -6.35 -7.07
CA ILE A 15 -22.09 -5.13 -6.32
C ILE A 15 -20.99 -4.76 -5.32
N PHE A 16 -20.43 -5.78 -4.64
CA PHE A 16 -19.34 -5.58 -3.70
C PHE A 16 -18.13 -4.95 -4.39
N LEU A 17 -17.66 -5.51 -5.51
CA LEU A 17 -16.50 -4.97 -6.24
C LEU A 17 -16.77 -3.57 -6.80
N GLU A 18 -17.98 -3.30 -7.30
CA GLU A 18 -18.36 -1.97 -7.81
C GLU A 18 -18.37 -0.89 -6.71
N SER A 19 -18.66 -1.28 -5.47
CA SER A 19 -18.64 -0.36 -4.31
C SER A 19 -17.22 -0.01 -3.82
N LYS A 20 -16.18 -0.69 -4.31
CA LYS A 20 -14.79 -0.51 -3.87
C LYS A 20 -13.97 0.27 -4.88
N LYS A 21 -12.89 0.86 -4.38
CA LYS A 21 -11.92 1.63 -5.16
C LYS A 21 -10.77 0.71 -5.57
N PRO A 22 -10.35 0.72 -6.85
CA PRO A 22 -9.29 -0.14 -7.37
C PRO A 22 -7.96 -0.05 -6.60
N ASN A 23 -7.53 1.15 -6.19
CA ASN A 23 -6.32 1.35 -5.40
C ASN A 23 -6.63 1.73 -3.94
N GLY A 24 -7.76 1.22 -3.43
CA GLY A 24 -8.21 1.43 -2.05
C GLY A 24 -7.35 0.67 -1.05
N VAL A 25 -7.44 1.10 0.21
CA VAL A 25 -6.82 0.41 1.35
C VAL A 25 -7.93 -0.22 2.17
N TYR A 26 -7.80 -1.52 2.43
CA TYR A 26 -8.84 -2.35 3.02
C TYR A 26 -8.28 -3.22 4.13
N ASN A 27 -9.12 -3.63 5.08
CA ASN A 27 -8.70 -4.60 6.10
C ASN A 27 -8.37 -5.95 5.44
N TYR A 28 -7.65 -6.81 6.18
CA TYR A 28 -7.18 -8.10 5.68
C TYR A 28 -8.32 -8.99 5.12
N GLU A 29 -9.46 -9.04 5.81
CA GLU A 29 -10.61 -9.85 5.37
C GLU A 29 -11.20 -9.36 4.05
N THR A 30 -11.40 -8.05 3.92
CA THR A 30 -11.92 -7.44 2.68
C THR A 30 -10.92 -7.61 1.54
N GLN A 31 -9.63 -7.43 1.80
CA GLN A 31 -8.58 -7.62 0.80
C GLN A 31 -8.55 -9.07 0.30
N LYS A 32 -8.69 -10.06 1.19
CA LYS A 32 -8.75 -11.48 0.83
C LYS A 32 -9.93 -11.77 -0.09
N ILE A 33 -11.11 -11.21 0.22
CA ILE A 33 -12.31 -11.35 -0.63
C ILE A 33 -12.07 -10.69 -1.99
N LEU A 34 -11.54 -9.46 -2.02
CA LEU A 34 -11.27 -8.72 -3.25
C LEU A 34 -10.27 -9.47 -4.16
N ASN A 35 -9.16 -9.95 -3.60
CA ASN A 35 -8.17 -10.71 -4.35
C ASN A 35 -8.78 -12.00 -4.93
N GLY A 36 -9.63 -12.71 -4.16
CA GLY A 36 -10.32 -13.88 -4.66
C GLY A 36 -11.32 -13.57 -5.79
N ILE A 37 -12.03 -12.44 -5.71
CA ILE A 37 -12.95 -11.99 -6.78
C ILE A 37 -12.17 -11.62 -8.05
N ILE A 38 -11.03 -10.93 -7.91
CA ILE A 38 -10.18 -10.58 -9.06
C ILE A 38 -9.60 -11.84 -9.71
N GLU A 39 -9.08 -12.78 -8.93
CA GLU A 39 -8.54 -14.05 -9.46
C GLU A 39 -9.61 -14.81 -10.26
N LYS A 40 -10.84 -14.90 -9.74
CA LYS A 40 -11.97 -15.48 -10.47
C LYS A 40 -12.24 -14.75 -11.80
N LEU A 41 -12.24 -13.40 -11.79
CA LEU A 41 -12.43 -12.59 -12.99
C LEU A 41 -11.33 -12.83 -14.03
N GLU A 42 -10.07 -12.96 -13.58
CA GLU A 42 -8.92 -13.19 -14.45
C GLU A 42 -8.96 -14.57 -15.10
N LEU A 43 -9.28 -15.61 -14.33
CA LEU A 43 -9.43 -16.98 -14.83
C LEU A 43 -10.60 -17.12 -15.81
N GLY A 44 -11.67 -16.35 -15.59
CA GLY A 44 -12.89 -16.38 -16.39
C GLY A 44 -12.91 -15.47 -17.62
N LYS A 45 -11.85 -14.68 -17.94
CA LYS A 45 -11.87 -13.62 -18.98
C LYS A 45 -12.51 -14.04 -20.32
N LYS A 46 -12.39 -15.32 -20.73
CA LYS A 46 -12.96 -15.89 -21.97
C LYS A 46 -14.49 -15.96 -21.98
N HIS A 47 -15.13 -16.20 -20.82
CA HIS A 47 -16.58 -16.35 -20.66
C HIS A 47 -17.24 -15.15 -19.97
N ALA A 48 -16.47 -14.11 -19.68
CA ALA A 48 -16.94 -12.90 -19.01
C ALA A 48 -18.01 -12.15 -19.83
N SER A 49 -19.06 -11.73 -19.14
CA SER A 49 -20.05 -10.78 -19.66
C SER A 49 -19.42 -9.43 -20.01
N ARG A 50 -20.14 -8.61 -20.79
CA ARG A 50 -19.69 -7.25 -21.15
C ARG A 50 -19.40 -6.38 -19.90
N CYS A 51 -20.20 -6.53 -18.85
CA CYS A 51 -20.03 -5.81 -17.59
C CYS A 51 -18.78 -6.27 -16.82
N GLU A 52 -18.54 -7.57 -16.72
CA GLU A 52 -17.35 -8.14 -16.06
C GLU A 52 -16.06 -7.80 -16.81
N LYS A 53 -16.09 -7.78 -18.16
CA LYS A 53 -14.94 -7.32 -18.97
C LYS A 53 -14.60 -5.85 -18.70
N LYS A 54 -15.59 -5.01 -18.38
CA LYS A 54 -15.36 -3.60 -18.01
C LYS A 54 -14.67 -3.52 -16.65
N LEU A 55 -15.09 -4.32 -15.68
CA LEU A 55 -14.45 -4.40 -14.36
C LEU A 55 -13.01 -4.95 -14.46
N CYS A 56 -12.79 -6.00 -15.23
CA CYS A 56 -11.45 -6.54 -15.45
C CYS A 56 -10.46 -5.50 -16.00
N LYS A 57 -10.91 -4.58 -16.87
CA LYS A 57 -10.07 -3.46 -17.35
C LYS A 57 -9.79 -2.39 -16.29
N ILE A 58 -10.71 -2.19 -15.35
CA ILE A 58 -10.56 -1.22 -14.25
C ILE A 58 -9.60 -1.77 -13.19
N TYR A 59 -9.61 -3.09 -12.99
CA TYR A 59 -8.85 -3.79 -11.96
C TYR A 59 -7.59 -4.53 -12.49
N ASP A 60 -7.33 -4.52 -13.81
CA ASP A 60 -6.06 -5.01 -14.38
C ASP A 60 -4.93 -4.15 -13.77
N HIS A 61 -4.10 -4.77 -12.92
CA HIS A 61 -2.98 -4.17 -12.17
C HIS A 61 -3.32 -3.40 -10.88
N THR A 62 -4.47 -3.62 -10.26
CA THR A 62 -4.76 -3.03 -8.94
C THR A 62 -4.05 -3.76 -7.82
N ASP A 63 -3.28 -3.03 -7.02
CA ASP A 63 -2.74 -3.53 -5.75
C ASP A 63 -3.49 -2.88 -4.58
N PHE A 64 -4.33 -3.68 -3.92
CA PHE A 64 -5.09 -3.22 -2.77
C PHE A 64 -4.17 -3.07 -1.56
N GLY A 65 -4.26 -1.94 -0.89
CA GLY A 65 -3.49 -1.73 0.32
C GLY A 65 -4.08 -2.43 1.54
N ILE A 66 -3.25 -2.65 2.56
CA ILE A 66 -3.65 -3.21 3.86
C ILE A 66 -3.95 -2.08 4.85
N LEU A 67 -5.11 -2.13 5.51
CA LEU A 67 -5.47 -1.28 6.64
C LEU A 67 -5.28 -2.03 7.95
N ILE A 68 -4.43 -1.49 8.83
CA ILE A 68 -4.29 -1.93 10.22
C ILE A 68 -5.14 -1.01 11.10
N ASP A 69 -6.17 -1.58 11.70
CA ASP A 69 -7.13 -0.84 12.53
C ASP A 69 -6.70 -0.82 14.01
N LYS A 70 -7.29 0.10 14.78
CA LYS A 70 -6.98 0.35 16.20
C LYS A 70 -7.16 -0.87 17.12
N ASN A 71 -8.00 -1.81 16.71
CA ASN A 71 -8.33 -2.98 17.52
C ASN A 71 -7.41 -4.18 17.29
N SER A 72 -6.45 -4.09 16.37
CA SER A 72 -5.53 -5.20 16.09
C SER A 72 -4.19 -4.97 16.80
N LYS A 73 -4.00 -5.57 17.98
CA LYS A 73 -2.67 -5.66 18.60
C LYS A 73 -1.87 -6.75 17.90
N ASN A 74 -1.08 -6.33 16.92
CA ASN A 74 -0.29 -7.23 16.10
C ASN A 74 1.19 -6.95 16.34
N TRP A 75 1.87 -7.88 17.02
CA TRP A 75 3.32 -7.97 17.07
C TRP A 75 3.77 -8.89 15.93
N GLN A 76 3.86 -8.38 14.72
CA GLN A 76 4.03 -9.24 13.55
C GLN A 76 4.96 -8.61 12.51
N LYS A 77 5.44 -9.46 11.59
CA LYS A 77 6.14 -9.03 10.39
C LYS A 77 5.14 -8.89 9.25
N ILE A 78 4.99 -7.69 8.72
CA ILE A 78 4.14 -7.41 7.57
C ILE A 78 5.05 -7.21 6.36
N THR A 79 4.79 -7.96 5.30
CA THR A 79 5.43 -7.75 3.99
C THR A 79 4.33 -7.65 2.95
N HIS A 80 4.26 -6.51 2.26
CA HIS A 80 3.23 -6.24 1.24
C HIS A 80 3.84 -5.57 0.02
N SER A 81 3.38 -5.90 -1.18
CA SER A 81 3.92 -5.34 -2.43
C SER A 81 3.46 -3.91 -2.72
N GLY A 82 2.43 -3.43 -2.02
CA GLY A 82 1.74 -2.19 -2.33
C GLY A 82 1.68 -1.26 -1.12
N LYS A 83 0.48 -0.73 -0.86
CA LYS A 83 0.26 0.31 0.15
C LYS A 83 -0.12 -0.30 1.50
N VAL A 84 0.48 0.15 2.58
CA VAL A 84 0.06 -0.20 3.93
C VAL A 84 -0.35 1.08 4.65
N GLN A 85 -1.57 1.09 5.18
CA GLN A 85 -2.09 2.17 6.00
C GLN A 85 -2.30 1.68 7.43
N ILE A 86 -1.82 2.45 8.40
CA ILE A 86 -1.89 2.11 9.81
C ILE A 86 -2.67 3.21 10.50
N SER A 87 -3.77 2.84 11.15
CA SER A 87 -4.63 3.74 11.93
C SER A 87 -4.59 3.46 13.44
N GLY A 88 -3.97 2.35 13.83
CA GLY A 88 -3.91 1.81 15.18
C GLY A 88 -2.52 1.70 15.80
N GLU A 89 -2.43 0.87 16.84
CA GLU A 89 -1.16 0.48 17.45
C GLU A 89 -0.55 -0.68 16.67
N PHE A 90 0.74 -0.59 16.36
CA PHE A 90 1.46 -1.66 15.69
C PHE A 90 2.86 -1.81 16.27
N GLU A 91 3.30 -3.05 16.46
CA GLU A 91 4.64 -3.37 16.92
C GLU A 91 5.27 -4.44 15.99
N GLY A 92 6.56 -4.30 15.63
CA GLY A 92 7.28 -5.33 14.87
C GLY A 92 8.03 -4.82 13.65
N GLU A 93 7.84 -5.45 12.49
CA GLU A 93 8.55 -5.12 11.24
C GLU A 93 7.56 -4.92 10.10
N ILE A 94 7.73 -3.83 9.33
CA ILE A 94 6.89 -3.55 8.17
C ILE A 94 7.79 -3.33 6.95
N SER A 95 7.53 -4.10 5.90
CA SER A 95 8.11 -3.93 4.58
C SER A 95 6.99 -3.73 3.57
N ALA A 96 6.95 -2.57 2.91
CA ALA A 96 5.94 -2.31 1.88
C ALA A 96 6.42 -1.32 0.81
N GLN A 97 5.70 -1.19 -0.31
CA GLN A 97 6.06 -0.16 -1.30
C GLN A 97 5.80 1.25 -0.74
N ALA A 98 4.61 1.48 -0.18
CA ALA A 98 4.26 2.76 0.43
C ALA A 98 3.60 2.55 1.78
N ILE A 99 4.02 3.31 2.80
CA ILE A 99 3.49 3.20 4.16
C ILE A 99 2.91 4.55 4.57
N LEU A 100 1.65 4.54 5.02
CA LEU A 100 0.93 5.68 5.54
C LEU A 100 0.56 5.43 7.01
N ILE A 101 1.08 6.26 7.89
CA ILE A 101 0.77 6.21 9.32
C ILE A 101 -0.18 7.37 9.60
N GLU A 102 -1.40 7.06 9.99
CA GLU A 102 -2.43 8.04 10.28
C GLU A 102 -2.22 8.70 11.64
N LYS A 103 -2.91 9.83 11.87
CA LYS A 103 -2.71 10.67 13.07
C LYS A 103 -2.96 9.94 14.38
N THR A 104 -3.87 8.97 14.38
CA THR A 104 -4.22 8.19 15.57
C THR A 104 -3.35 6.95 15.77
N ALA A 105 -2.40 6.69 14.88
CA ALA A 105 -1.57 5.50 14.92
C ALA A 105 -0.31 5.73 15.76
N SER A 106 0.10 4.67 16.47
CA SER A 106 1.35 4.60 17.22
C SER A 106 2.09 3.34 16.80
N VAL A 107 3.25 3.52 16.18
CA VAL A 107 3.99 2.43 15.53
C VAL A 107 5.34 2.26 16.20
N ALA A 108 5.56 1.12 16.84
CA ALA A 108 6.85 0.72 17.42
C ALA A 108 7.50 -0.35 16.53
N ALA A 109 8.16 0.05 15.44
CA ALA A 109 8.58 -0.90 14.42
C ALA A 109 9.81 -0.49 13.62
N ASN A 110 10.46 -1.48 13.02
CA ASN A 110 11.41 -1.27 11.94
C ASN A 110 10.65 -1.21 10.60
N ILE A 111 10.77 -0.07 9.92
CA ILE A 111 10.01 0.26 8.71
C ILE A 111 10.95 0.27 7.51
N ALA A 112 10.61 -0.49 6.47
CA ALA A 112 11.28 -0.48 5.18
C ALA A 112 10.26 -0.19 4.06
N ALA A 113 10.45 0.88 3.30
CA ALA A 113 9.58 1.17 2.16
C ALA A 113 10.23 1.97 1.03
N GLU A 114 9.53 2.19 -0.08
CA GLU A 114 9.94 3.21 -1.05
C GLU A 114 9.55 4.59 -0.54
N VAL A 115 8.29 4.72 -0.11
CA VAL A 115 7.70 5.97 0.38
C VAL A 115 7.10 5.78 1.76
N VAL A 116 7.48 6.63 2.71
CA VAL A 116 6.88 6.66 4.06
C VAL A 116 6.25 8.02 4.29
N MET A 117 4.99 8.03 4.72
CA MET A 117 4.28 9.23 5.14
C MET A 117 3.75 9.05 6.56
N CYS A 118 4.27 9.84 7.49
CA CYS A 118 3.89 9.81 8.90
C CYS A 118 3.02 11.01 9.25
N LYS A 119 1.84 10.76 9.83
CA LYS A 119 1.00 11.77 10.50
C LYS A 119 0.82 11.51 12.00
N GLY A 120 1.25 10.35 12.47
CA GLY A 120 1.08 9.87 13.85
C GLY A 120 2.40 9.77 14.59
N LYS A 121 2.56 8.70 15.38
CA LYS A 121 3.77 8.45 16.18
C LYS A 121 4.55 7.25 15.68
N ILE A 122 5.87 7.39 15.56
CA ILE A 122 6.78 6.30 15.20
C ILE A 122 7.91 6.22 16.21
N PHE A 123 8.17 5.02 16.72
CA PHE A 123 9.31 4.67 17.53
C PHE A 123 10.06 3.53 16.85
N GLY A 124 11.23 3.79 16.31
CA GLY A 124 12.03 2.79 15.60
C GLY A 124 12.69 3.32 14.33
N ASN A 125 13.34 2.41 13.60
CA ASN A 125 14.17 2.78 12.46
C ASN A 125 13.35 2.79 11.17
N ILE A 126 13.53 3.83 10.35
CA ILE A 126 12.85 3.98 9.06
C ILE A 126 13.88 4.00 7.94
N ARG A 127 13.77 3.05 7.02
CA ARG A 127 14.54 3.01 5.78
C ARG A 127 13.59 3.24 4.61
N ALA A 128 13.73 4.37 3.93
CA ALA A 128 13.04 4.62 2.68
C ALA A 128 14.01 4.71 1.50
N THR A 129 13.70 4.04 0.40
CA THR A 129 14.54 4.10 -0.81
C THR A 129 14.28 5.35 -1.65
N TYR A 130 13.11 5.99 -1.52
CA TYR A 130 12.76 7.18 -2.30
C TYR A 130 12.46 8.41 -1.45
N LYS A 131 11.52 8.33 -0.50
CA LYS A 131 11.06 9.51 0.23
C LYS A 131 10.47 9.21 1.62
N ILE A 132 10.81 10.03 2.60
CA ILE A 132 10.12 10.12 3.90
C ILE A 132 9.46 11.49 4.02
N LYS A 133 8.20 11.51 4.44
CA LYS A 133 7.45 12.72 4.78
C LYS A 133 6.89 12.61 6.21
N ILE A 134 7.24 13.58 7.06
CA ILE A 134 6.65 13.73 8.39
C ILE A 134 5.71 14.93 8.34
N ALA A 135 4.43 14.69 8.58
CA ALA A 135 3.38 15.69 8.55
C ALA A 135 3.28 16.48 9.87
N LYS A 136 2.53 17.57 9.86
CA LYS A 136 2.27 18.38 11.06
C LYS A 136 1.74 17.52 12.23
N ASP A 137 2.21 17.80 13.44
CA ASP A 137 1.88 17.13 14.71
C ASP A 137 2.33 15.66 14.80
N ALA A 138 3.10 15.15 13.83
CA ALA A 138 3.67 13.82 13.90
C ALA A 138 4.94 13.79 14.77
N GLU A 139 5.16 12.68 15.47
CA GLU A 139 6.32 12.45 16.34
C GLU A 139 7.08 11.23 15.85
N VAL A 140 8.36 11.38 15.52
CA VAL A 140 9.21 10.27 15.07
C VAL A 140 10.46 10.22 15.93
N LYS A 141 10.69 9.08 16.59
CA LYS A 141 11.89 8.81 17.38
C LYS A 141 12.62 7.59 16.84
N GLY A 142 13.88 7.77 16.45
CA GLY A 142 14.73 6.69 15.91
C GLY A 142 15.48 7.10 14.65
N ASP A 143 16.19 6.14 14.07
CA ASP A 143 17.10 6.44 12.96
C ASP A 143 16.39 6.39 11.60
N LEU A 144 16.60 7.43 10.81
CA LEU A 144 16.05 7.60 9.47
C LEU A 144 17.13 7.44 8.41
N HIS A 145 16.81 6.70 7.36
CA HIS A 145 17.64 6.58 6.19
C HIS A 145 16.79 6.78 4.93
N ALA A 146 16.95 7.91 4.25
CA ALA A 146 16.23 8.20 3.01
C ALA A 146 16.87 9.31 2.19
N PRO A 147 16.86 9.22 0.84
CA PRO A 147 17.47 10.25 0.01
C PRO A 147 16.67 11.56 -0.03
N ASN A 148 15.34 11.49 0.11
CA ASN A 148 14.48 12.66 0.21
C ASN A 148 13.73 12.66 1.54
N PHE A 149 13.98 13.67 2.37
CA PHE A 149 13.33 13.82 3.66
C PHE A 149 12.59 15.15 3.73
N ILE A 150 11.29 15.11 4.04
CA ILE A 150 10.42 16.29 4.15
C ILE A 150 9.79 16.31 5.54
N ILE A 151 9.98 17.41 6.27
CA ILE A 151 9.33 17.66 7.56
C ILE A 151 8.42 18.88 7.41
N GLU A 152 7.15 18.73 7.79
CA GLU A 152 6.19 19.84 7.85
C GLU A 152 6.30 20.62 9.16
N LYS A 153 5.88 21.90 9.14
CA LYS A 153 5.88 22.76 10.33
C LYS A 153 5.02 22.14 11.44
N GLY A 154 5.61 22.00 12.62
CA GLY A 154 4.96 21.43 13.80
C GLY A 154 5.13 19.92 13.97
N ALA A 155 5.91 19.28 13.09
CA ALA A 155 6.39 17.92 13.31
C ALA A 155 7.56 17.88 14.30
N HIS A 156 7.70 16.78 15.04
CA HIS A 156 8.82 16.51 15.93
C HIS A 156 9.59 15.28 15.45
N PHE A 157 10.89 15.42 15.28
CA PHE A 157 11.79 14.34 14.91
C PHE A 157 12.98 14.33 15.87
N ASP A 158 13.29 13.17 16.43
CA ASP A 158 14.39 12.95 17.37
C ASP A 158 15.13 11.65 17.01
N GLY A 159 16.38 11.76 16.54
CA GLY A 159 17.18 10.61 16.12
C GLY A 159 18.20 10.95 15.04
N HIS A 160 18.91 9.95 14.52
CA HIS A 160 19.89 10.16 13.45
C HIS A 160 19.21 10.15 12.09
N CYS A 161 19.63 11.04 11.19
CA CYS A 161 19.17 11.05 9.81
C CYS A 161 20.35 10.88 8.86
N SER A 162 20.29 9.85 8.02
CA SER A 162 21.23 9.61 6.93
C SER A 162 20.53 9.80 5.59
N MET A 163 21.01 10.76 4.80
CA MET A 163 20.46 11.06 3.47
C MET A 163 21.48 10.71 2.40
N PRO A 164 21.50 9.46 1.90
CA PRO A 164 22.39 9.09 0.82
C PRO A 164 22.04 9.87 -0.45
N SER A 165 23.05 10.43 -1.11
CA SER A 165 22.86 11.03 -2.43
C SER A 165 22.60 9.91 -3.46
N VAL A 166 21.38 9.81 -3.98
CA VAL A 166 21.14 8.95 -5.15
C VAL A 166 21.70 9.68 -6.37
N PRO A 167 22.71 9.13 -7.08
CA PRO A 167 23.22 9.76 -8.29
C PRO A 167 22.08 9.89 -9.31
N LYS A 168 21.95 11.06 -9.95
CA LYS A 168 20.93 11.31 -11.01
C LYS A 168 20.89 10.21 -12.09
N SER A 169 22.01 9.54 -12.35
CA SER A 169 22.12 8.43 -13.31
C SER A 169 21.24 7.23 -12.97
N GLU A 170 21.02 6.95 -11.69
CA GLU A 170 20.23 5.79 -11.24
C GLU A 170 18.72 6.06 -11.36
N LEU A 171 18.29 7.30 -11.13
CA LEU A 171 16.92 7.77 -11.35
C LEU A 171 16.51 7.68 -12.84
N PHE A 172 17.40 8.06 -13.76
CA PHE A 172 17.17 7.90 -15.20
C PHE A 172 17.08 6.42 -15.61
N ASN A 173 17.87 5.54 -15.00
CA ASN A 173 17.83 4.10 -15.28
C ASN A 173 16.55 3.43 -14.75
N LEU A 174 16.01 3.87 -13.61
CA LEU A 174 14.74 3.36 -13.07
C LEU A 174 13.54 3.85 -13.90
N LEU A 175 13.54 5.12 -14.31
CA LEU A 175 12.52 5.66 -15.23
C LEU A 175 12.60 5.01 -16.62
N GLY A 176 13.82 4.76 -17.12
CA GLY A 176 14.04 4.07 -18.39
C GLY A 176 13.56 2.62 -18.40
N LYS A 177 13.63 1.91 -17.26
CA LYS A 177 13.07 0.54 -17.12
C LYS A 177 11.53 0.54 -17.09
N ALA A 178 10.91 1.54 -16.48
CA ALA A 178 9.46 1.67 -16.45
C ALA A 178 8.87 1.97 -17.84
N LEU A 179 9.52 2.83 -18.63
CA LEU A 179 9.07 3.19 -19.98
C LEU A 179 9.27 2.09 -21.03
N ARG A 180 10.17 1.13 -20.79
CA ARG A 180 10.43 0.00 -21.71
C ARG A 180 9.43 -1.15 -21.57
N LYS A 181 8.64 -1.21 -20.51
CA LYS A 181 7.61 -2.27 -20.33
C LYS A 181 6.28 -1.96 -21.04
N THR A 182 6.16 -0.79 -21.67
CA THR A 182 4.95 -0.34 -22.38
C THR A 182 5.12 -0.18 -23.88
N ALA A 183 6.21 -0.72 -24.46
CA ALA A 183 6.45 -0.75 -25.91
C ALA A 183 6.44 -2.19 -26.42
#